data_AF-A0A2X2UQK7-F1
#
_entry.id   AF-A0A2X2UQK7-F1
#
_cell.length_a   1.000
_cell.length_b   1.000
_cell.length_c   1.000
_cell.angle_alpha   90.00
_cell.angle_beta   90.00
_cell.angle_gamma   90.00
#
_symmetry.space_group_name_H-M   'P 1'
#
loop_
_entity.id
_entity.type
_entity.pdbx_description
1 polymer ?
#
loop_
_entity_poly.entity_id
_entity_poly.type
_entity_poly.pdbx_seq_one_letter_code
_entity_poly.pdbx_strand_id
1 'polypeptide(L)'
;MRACFLPRSDFTLIRHRMLAPEKMGWKYKASWMQEHADEIAQLIQHIHHNGPVRSADFAHPRKAPVDGGNGSRISAILKDCSTAGKVMVVERRNFQRVYDLTQRVMPHWDDKRDLLSQAEAEIAMLDNSARSLGIFREQWLADYYRLRRPEVKTWRDIRVEQGQLVPVQADRLGAMWLHADLLPATGAGAEQ
;
A
#
# COMPACT_ATOMS: atom_id res chain seq x y z
N MET A 1 -6.34 0.62 6.65
CA MET A 1 -6.11 -0.02 5.33
C MET A 1 -6.89 -1.31 5.36
N ARG A 2 -7.92 -1.49 4.54
CA ARG A 2 -8.35 -2.85 4.22
C ARG A 2 -7.17 -3.46 3.47
N ALA A 3 -6.63 -4.57 3.95
CA ALA A 3 -5.42 -5.16 3.40
C ALA A 3 -5.79 -5.87 2.08
N CYS A 4 -5.69 -5.16 0.97
CA CYS A 4 -5.61 -5.76 -0.36
C CYS A 4 -4.16 -6.23 -0.61
N PHE A 5 -4.01 -7.25 -1.44
CA PHE A 5 -2.69 -7.65 -1.93
C PHE A 5 -2.19 -6.57 -2.89
N LEU A 6 -0.97 -6.09 -2.67
CA LEU A 6 -0.27 -5.22 -3.61
C LEU A 6 0.79 -6.08 -4.33
N PRO A 7 0.91 -5.97 -5.66
CA PRO A 7 2.02 -6.53 -6.39
C PRO A 7 3.36 -6.07 -5.78
N ARG A 8 4.37 -6.95 -5.85
CA ARG A 8 5.71 -6.64 -5.33
C ARG A 8 6.35 -5.43 -6.04
N SER A 9 5.99 -5.20 -7.31
CA SER A 9 6.37 -4.02 -8.10
C SER A 9 5.90 -2.71 -7.47
N ASP A 10 4.77 -2.73 -6.77
CA ASP A 10 4.16 -1.52 -6.20
C ASP A 10 4.82 -1.13 -4.87
N PHE A 11 5.78 -1.93 -4.39
CA PHE A 11 6.53 -1.62 -3.18
C PHE A 11 7.20 -0.24 -3.28
N THR A 12 7.77 0.12 -4.43
CA THR A 12 8.36 1.44 -4.65
C THR A 12 7.36 2.59 -4.45
N LEU A 13 6.12 2.39 -4.90
CA LEU A 13 5.07 3.38 -4.78
C LEU A 13 4.76 3.65 -3.30
N ILE A 14 4.68 2.61 -2.48
CA ILE A 14 4.26 2.75 -1.08
C ILE A 14 5.42 3.01 -0.10
N ARG A 15 6.67 2.75 -0.49
CA ARG A 15 7.83 2.74 0.42
C ARG A 15 8.06 4.09 1.10
N HIS A 16 7.86 5.20 0.39
CA HIS A 16 7.97 6.55 0.99
C HIS A 16 7.06 6.74 2.22
N ARG A 17 5.89 6.09 2.26
CA ARG A 17 4.96 6.15 3.40
C ARG A 17 5.42 5.30 4.57
N MET A 18 6.06 4.18 4.27
CA MET A 18 6.63 3.29 5.30
C MET A 18 7.84 3.91 5.99
N LEU A 19 8.61 4.73 5.26
CA LEU A 19 9.76 5.46 5.79
C LEU A 19 9.38 6.70 6.61
N ALA A 20 8.17 7.23 6.40
CA ALA A 20 7.59 8.35 7.16
C ALA A 20 6.24 7.97 7.81
N PRO A 21 6.19 6.90 8.64
CA PRO A 21 4.94 6.36 9.15
C PRO A 21 4.20 7.33 10.08
N GLU A 22 4.88 8.30 10.68
CA GLU A 22 4.29 9.39 11.47
C GLU A 22 3.31 10.25 10.65
N LYS A 23 3.51 10.37 9.33
CA LYS A 23 2.58 11.08 8.44
C LYS A 23 1.28 10.32 8.18
N MET A 24 1.20 9.05 8.58
CA MET A 24 0.02 8.18 8.38
C MET A 24 -1.08 8.39 9.43
N GLY A 25 -0.88 9.33 10.37
CA GLY A 25 -1.88 9.75 11.37
C GLY A 25 -2.26 8.62 12.32
N TRP A 26 -3.57 8.44 12.57
CA TRP A 26 -4.11 7.46 13.53
C TRP A 26 -3.65 6.00 13.29
N LYS A 27 -3.11 5.69 12.11
CA LYS A 27 -2.64 4.34 11.75
C LYS A 27 -1.33 3.95 12.45
N TYR A 28 -0.53 4.93 12.90
CA TYR A 28 0.78 4.74 13.53
C TYR A 28 0.91 5.66 14.74
N LYS A 29 1.23 5.09 15.90
CA LYS A 29 1.45 5.86 17.14
C LYS A 29 2.92 5.86 17.49
N ALA A 30 3.61 6.97 17.20
CA ALA A 30 5.05 7.07 17.44
C ALA A 30 5.44 6.86 18.91
N SER A 31 4.67 7.43 19.84
CA SER A 31 4.90 7.26 21.29
C SER A 31 4.81 5.80 21.73
N TRP A 32 3.83 5.05 21.24
CA TRP A 32 3.67 3.63 21.50
C TRP A 32 4.87 2.82 20.97
N MET A 33 5.37 3.15 19.78
CA MET A 33 6.53 2.47 19.21
C MET A 33 7.83 2.76 19.97
N GLN A 34 7.94 3.94 20.61
CA GLN A 34 9.06 4.28 21.48
C GLN A 34 8.95 3.55 22.82
N GLU A 35 7.76 3.52 23.42
CA GLU A 35 7.47 2.81 24.68
C GLU A 35 7.78 1.30 24.57
N HIS A 36 7.49 0.70 23.42
CA HIS A 36 7.70 -0.73 23.17
C HIS A 36 8.98 -1.04 22.36
N ALA A 37 9.96 -0.13 22.30
CA ALA A 37 11.13 -0.27 21.44
C ALA A 37 11.94 -1.57 21.69
N ASP A 38 12.13 -1.95 22.96
CA ASP A 38 12.86 -3.16 23.33
C ASP A 38 12.12 -4.44 22.91
N GLU A 39 10.79 -4.48 23.10
CA GLU A 39 9.93 -5.60 22.70
C GLU A 39 9.92 -5.73 21.16
N ILE A 40 9.89 -4.61 20.44
CA ILE A 40 10.02 -4.58 18.98
C ILE A 40 11.38 -5.14 18.53
N ALA A 41 12.48 -4.73 19.17
CA ALA A 41 13.81 -5.20 18.83
C ALA A 41 13.94 -6.71 19.04
N GLN A 42 13.46 -7.23 20.17
CA GLN A 42 13.42 -8.67 20.46
C GLN A 42 12.57 -9.43 19.43
N LEU A 43 11.41 -8.91 19.06
CA LEU A 43 10.55 -9.52 18.04
C LEU A 43 11.23 -9.57 16.67
N ILE A 44 11.87 -8.48 16.24
CA ILE A 44 12.60 -8.44 14.96
C ILE A 44 13.77 -9.43 14.97
N GLN A 45 14.52 -9.51 16.07
CA GLN A 45 15.58 -10.50 16.23
C GLN A 45 15.03 -11.92 16.21
N HIS A 46 13.89 -12.18 16.84
CA HIS A 46 13.24 -13.48 16.81
C HIS A 46 12.86 -13.89 15.38
N ILE A 47 12.24 -12.99 14.60
CA ILE A 47 11.89 -13.25 13.18
C ILE A 47 13.16 -13.47 12.35
N HIS A 48 14.22 -12.71 12.60
CA HIS A 48 15.50 -12.90 11.93
C HIS A 48 16.02 -14.34 12.08
N HIS A 49 16.02 -14.87 13.30
CA HIS A 49 16.57 -16.21 13.60
C HIS A 49 15.61 -17.35 13.26
N ASN A 50 14.31 -17.19 13.51
CA ASN A 50 13.33 -18.28 13.42
C ASN A 50 12.48 -18.25 12.14
N GLY A 51 12.54 -17.15 11.37
CA GLY A 51 11.76 -16.97 10.15
C GLY A 51 10.37 -16.36 10.40
N PRO A 52 9.44 -16.51 9.43
CA PRO A 52 8.15 -15.84 9.47
C PRO A 52 7.27 -16.25 10.65
N VAL A 53 6.54 -15.30 11.24
CA VAL A 53 5.71 -15.52 12.44
C VAL A 53 4.29 -14.96 12.31
N ARG A 54 3.37 -15.50 13.12
CA ARG A 54 2.03 -14.98 13.38
C ARG A 54 1.95 -14.50 14.82
N SER A 55 1.00 -13.62 15.11
CA SER A 55 0.75 -13.19 16.50
C SER A 55 0.41 -14.36 17.44
N ALA A 56 -0.22 -15.41 16.93
CA ALA A 56 -0.58 -16.60 17.72
C ALA A 56 0.61 -17.48 18.11
N ASP A 57 1.75 -17.36 17.43
CA ASP A 57 2.95 -18.14 17.78
C ASP A 57 3.55 -17.68 19.13
N PHE A 58 3.10 -16.53 19.66
CA PHE A 58 3.53 -15.96 20.95
C PHE A 58 2.48 -16.14 22.08
N ALA A 59 1.35 -16.80 21.80
CA ALA A 59 0.35 -17.11 22.83
C ALA A 59 0.84 -18.26 23.71
N HIS A 60 0.82 -18.08 25.04
CA HIS A 60 1.35 -19.09 25.97
C HIS A 60 0.38 -20.29 26.12
N PRO A 61 0.87 -21.55 26.02
CA PRO A 61 0.01 -22.74 26.01
C PRO A 61 -0.51 -23.23 27.39
N ARG A 62 -0.26 -22.54 28.52
CA ARG A 62 -0.74 -22.96 29.85
C ARG A 62 -1.29 -21.82 30.71
N LYS A 63 -2.60 -21.94 31.02
CA LYS A 63 -3.36 -21.39 32.17
C LYS A 63 -2.85 -20.10 32.82
N ALA A 64 -3.48 -18.99 32.45
CA ALA A 64 -3.92 -17.97 33.41
C ALA A 64 -5.37 -17.57 33.03
N PRO A 65 -6.30 -17.46 33.99
CA PRO A 65 -7.57 -16.83 33.71
C PRO A 65 -7.32 -15.33 33.52
N VAL A 66 -7.77 -14.80 32.38
CA VAL A 66 -7.66 -13.40 31.97
C VAL A 66 -6.23 -12.97 31.59
N ASP A 67 -5.90 -13.12 30.31
CA ASP A 67 -5.15 -12.09 29.58
C ASP A 67 -5.37 -12.26 28.07
N GLY A 68 -6.55 -11.83 27.61
CA GLY A 68 -6.79 -11.56 26.18
C GLY A 68 -5.89 -10.45 25.60
N GLY A 69 -4.98 -9.88 26.40
CA GLY A 69 -4.14 -8.73 26.07
C GLY A 69 -2.83 -9.07 25.34
N ASN A 70 -2.16 -10.19 25.62
CA ASN A 70 -0.79 -10.37 25.11
C ASN A 70 -0.74 -10.68 23.60
N GLY A 71 -1.64 -11.54 23.12
CA GLY A 71 -1.84 -11.77 21.68
C GLY A 71 -2.38 -10.53 20.94
N SER A 72 -3.12 -9.67 21.65
CA SER A 72 -3.56 -8.37 21.15
C SER A 72 -2.39 -7.39 21.00
N ARG A 73 -1.46 -7.36 21.97
CA ARG A 73 -0.27 -6.49 21.96
C ARG A 73 0.71 -6.84 20.86
N ILE A 74 1.14 -8.11 20.75
CA ILE A 74 2.04 -8.54 19.66
C ILE A 74 1.39 -8.32 18.29
N SER A 75 0.08 -8.54 18.18
CA SER A 75 -0.67 -8.24 16.95
C SER A 75 -0.63 -6.74 16.60
N ALA A 76 -0.76 -5.85 17.60
CA ALA A 76 -0.62 -4.40 17.41
C ALA A 76 0.82 -4.01 16.99
N ILE A 77 1.83 -4.55 17.66
CA ILE A 77 3.25 -4.32 17.33
C ILE A 77 3.55 -4.77 15.90
N LEU A 78 3.13 -5.97 15.50
CA LEU A 78 3.33 -6.49 14.13
C LEU A 78 2.64 -5.61 13.09
N LYS A 79 1.43 -5.11 13.38
CA LYS A 79 0.71 -4.18 12.49
C LYS A 79 1.47 -2.87 12.32
N ASP A 80 2.01 -2.31 13.40
CA ASP A 80 2.71 -1.02 13.35
C ASP A 80 4.10 -1.17 12.75
N CYS A 81 4.81 -2.27 13.02
CA CYS A 81 6.04 -2.65 12.32
C CYS A 81 5.81 -2.84 10.82
N SER A 82 4.67 -3.42 10.42
CA SER A 82 4.30 -3.55 9.01
C SER A 82 3.98 -2.20 8.37
N THR A 83 3.34 -1.30 9.12
CA THR A 83 3.07 0.08 8.67
C THR A 83 4.36 0.86 8.48
N ALA A 84 5.35 0.68 9.36
CA ALA A 84 6.69 1.25 9.25
C ALA A 84 7.63 0.47 8.30
N GLY A 85 7.12 -0.56 7.61
CA GLY A 85 7.90 -1.36 6.66
C GLY A 85 9.11 -2.08 7.26
N LYS A 86 9.11 -2.39 8.56
CA LYS A 86 10.12 -3.26 9.21
C LYS A 86 9.86 -4.74 8.89
N VAL A 87 8.58 -5.09 8.76
CA VAL A 87 8.11 -6.42 8.36
C VAL A 87 7.07 -6.30 7.24
N MET A 88 6.88 -7.37 6.48
CA MET A 88 5.84 -7.49 5.46
C MET A 88 4.98 -8.73 5.72
N VAL A 89 3.73 -8.67 5.28
CA VAL A 89 2.83 -9.83 5.32
C VAL A 89 3.15 -10.71 4.11
N VAL A 90 3.70 -11.91 4.35
CA VAL A 90 4.10 -12.84 3.27
C VAL A 90 2.98 -13.76 2.84
N GLU A 91 2.07 -14.10 3.76
CA GLU A 91 0.90 -14.91 3.48
C GLU A 91 -0.18 -14.71 4.55
N ARG A 92 -1.33 -15.33 4.34
CA ARG A 92 -2.38 -15.42 5.35
C ARG A 92 -2.74 -16.88 5.55
N ARG A 93 -2.69 -17.32 6.80
CA ARG A 93 -3.15 -18.65 7.22
C ARG A 93 -4.43 -18.45 8.01
N ASN A 94 -5.55 -18.86 7.45
CA ASN A 94 -6.89 -18.50 7.95
C ASN A 94 -7.03 -16.98 8.08
N PHE A 95 -7.47 -16.49 9.24
CA PHE A 95 -7.61 -15.05 9.52
C PHE A 95 -6.31 -14.38 10.02
N GLN A 96 -5.22 -15.13 10.15
CA GLN A 96 -3.95 -14.64 10.69
C GLN A 96 -2.97 -14.26 9.57
N ARG A 97 -2.33 -13.10 9.74
CA ARG A 97 -1.23 -12.65 8.88
C ARG A 97 0.06 -13.31 9.35
N VAL A 98 0.84 -13.82 8.41
CA VAL A 98 2.22 -14.27 8.64
C VAL A 98 3.15 -13.14 8.21
N TYR A 99 4.04 -12.72 9.10
CA TYR A 99 4.95 -11.61 8.90
C TYR A 99 6.39 -12.10 8.79
N ASP A 100 7.15 -11.50 7.89
CA ASP A 100 8.59 -11.72 7.74
C ASP A 100 9.30 -10.38 7.56
N LEU A 101 10.63 -10.36 7.71
CA LEU A 101 11.44 -9.15 7.55
C LEU A 101 11.33 -8.62 6.13
N THR A 102 11.14 -7.30 6.00
CA THR A 102 11.08 -6.62 4.70
C THR A 102 12.29 -6.95 3.82
N GLN A 103 13.48 -7.04 4.40
CA GLN A 103 14.71 -7.38 3.66
C GLN A 103 14.71 -8.82 3.11
N ARG A 104 14.08 -9.78 3.80
CA ARG A 104 13.93 -11.15 3.29
C ARG A 104 12.86 -11.22 2.20
N VAL A 105 11.81 -10.42 2.36
CA VAL A 105 10.75 -10.25 1.36
C VAL A 105 11.18 -9.36 0.20
N MET A 106 12.24 -8.57 0.29
CA MET A 106 12.71 -7.66 -0.77
C MET A 106 14.25 -7.62 -0.78
N PRO A 107 14.92 -8.74 -1.11
CA PRO A 107 16.37 -8.90 -0.89
C PRO A 107 17.25 -8.00 -1.76
N HIS A 108 16.73 -7.50 -2.88
CA HIS A 108 17.47 -6.65 -3.81
C HIS A 108 17.07 -5.17 -3.73
N TRP A 109 16.19 -4.82 -2.80
CA TRP A 109 15.69 -3.47 -2.64
C TRP A 109 16.72 -2.57 -1.96
N ASP A 110 16.95 -1.39 -2.54
CA ASP A 110 17.78 -0.35 -1.95
C ASP A 110 17.01 0.98 -1.91
N ASP A 111 16.72 1.49 -0.70
CA ASP A 111 16.02 2.76 -0.50
C ASP A 111 16.76 3.96 -1.10
N LYS A 112 18.06 3.87 -1.41
CA LYS A 112 18.80 4.96 -2.08
C LYS A 112 18.63 4.95 -3.60
N ARG A 113 18.42 3.76 -4.18
CA ARG A 113 18.37 3.55 -5.63
C ARG A 113 16.94 3.45 -6.15
N ASP A 114 16.08 2.74 -5.43
CA ASP A 114 14.77 2.30 -5.90
C ASP A 114 13.62 3.14 -5.37
N LEU A 115 13.88 4.03 -4.39
CA LEU A 115 12.87 4.87 -3.75
C LEU A 115 12.48 6.04 -4.64
N LEU A 116 11.17 6.18 -4.86
CA LEU A 116 10.59 7.38 -5.46
C LEU A 116 10.36 8.46 -4.39
N SER A 117 10.49 9.72 -4.79
CA SER A 117 9.93 10.81 -4.00
C SER A 117 8.42 10.64 -3.84
N GLN A 118 7.84 11.29 -2.82
CA GLN A 118 6.40 11.23 -2.61
C GLN A 118 5.62 11.73 -3.84
N ALA A 119 6.08 12.81 -4.49
CA ALA A 119 5.42 13.38 -5.66
C ALA A 119 5.46 12.42 -6.86
N GLU A 120 6.62 11.82 -7.15
CA GLU A 120 6.76 10.84 -8.23
C GLU A 120 5.90 9.59 -7.98
N ALA A 121 5.90 9.09 -6.75
CA ALA A 121 5.08 7.95 -6.35
C ALA A 121 3.57 8.26 -6.48
N GLU A 122 3.14 9.46 -6.09
CA GLU A 122 1.73 9.88 -6.22
C GLU A 122 1.31 10.01 -7.69
N ILE A 123 2.16 10.56 -8.56
CA ILE A 123 1.90 10.61 -10.01
C ILE A 123 1.74 9.20 -10.57
N ALA A 124 2.68 8.29 -10.28
CA ALA A 124 2.61 6.90 -10.74
C ALA A 124 1.39 6.15 -10.16
N MET A 125 1.01 6.43 -8.91
CA MET A 125 -0.22 5.90 -8.32
C MET A 125 -1.47 6.41 -9.05
N LEU A 126 -1.53 7.70 -9.43
CA LEU A 126 -2.65 8.25 -10.20
C LEU A 126 -2.73 7.62 -11.60
N ASP A 127 -1.58 7.42 -12.26
CA ASP A 127 -1.50 6.71 -13.55
C ASP A 127 -2.04 5.28 -13.42
N ASN A 128 -1.59 4.55 -12.42
CA ASN A 128 -2.07 3.19 -12.14
C ASN A 128 -3.58 3.18 -11.80
N SER A 129 -4.07 4.15 -11.03
CA SER A 129 -5.50 4.30 -10.73
C SER A 129 -6.30 4.51 -12.01
N ALA A 130 -5.88 5.44 -12.86
CA ALA A 130 -6.57 5.79 -14.10
C ALA A 130 -6.65 4.59 -15.06
N ARG A 131 -5.52 3.90 -15.26
CA ARG A 131 -5.45 2.69 -16.08
C ARG A 131 -6.30 1.55 -15.52
N SER A 132 -6.29 1.34 -14.20
CA SER A 132 -7.04 0.25 -13.56
C SER A 132 -8.55 0.49 -13.55
N LEU A 133 -8.97 1.75 -13.37
CA LEU A 133 -10.39 2.13 -13.42
C LEU A 133 -10.91 2.19 -14.86
N GLY A 134 -10.06 2.59 -15.81
CA GLY A 134 -10.39 2.68 -17.23
C GLY A 134 -11.23 3.91 -17.57
N ILE A 135 -12.41 4.02 -16.96
CA ILE A 135 -13.28 5.19 -17.00
C ILE A 135 -13.53 5.69 -15.57
N PHE A 136 -13.34 6.97 -15.32
CA PHE A 136 -13.35 7.49 -13.95
C PHE A 136 -13.76 8.95 -13.85
N ARG A 137 -14.15 9.35 -12.63
CA ARG A 137 -14.16 10.75 -12.20
C ARG A 137 -12.89 11.04 -11.41
N GLU A 138 -12.41 12.27 -11.47
CA GLU A 138 -11.16 12.70 -10.79
C GLU A 138 -11.15 12.35 -9.30
N GLN A 139 -12.28 12.51 -8.60
CA GLN A 139 -12.39 12.19 -7.18
C GLN A 139 -12.13 10.71 -6.85
N TRP A 140 -12.29 9.79 -7.82
CA TRP A 140 -12.11 8.36 -7.58
C TRP A 140 -10.63 7.94 -7.61
N LEU A 141 -9.78 8.70 -8.29
CA LEU A 141 -8.37 8.34 -8.47
C LEU A 141 -7.63 8.25 -7.14
N ALA A 142 -7.93 9.18 -6.22
CA ALA A 142 -7.33 9.21 -4.90
C ALA A 142 -7.75 8.01 -4.03
N ASP A 143 -8.95 7.45 -4.25
CA ASP A 143 -9.49 6.39 -3.41
C ASP A 143 -8.80 5.05 -3.60
N TYR A 144 -8.30 4.77 -4.81
CA TYR A 144 -7.66 3.50 -5.16
C TYR A 144 -6.43 3.22 -4.28
N TYR A 145 -5.50 4.19 -4.19
CA TYR A 145 -4.31 4.12 -3.30
C TYR A 145 -4.48 4.88 -1.98
N ARG A 146 -5.68 5.42 -1.69
CA ARG A 146 -5.98 6.25 -0.52
C ARG A 146 -5.03 7.44 -0.37
N LEU A 147 -4.78 8.12 -1.48
CA LEU A 147 -3.97 9.33 -1.54
C LEU A 147 -4.62 10.44 -0.71
N ARG A 148 -3.82 11.23 0.01
CA ARG A 148 -4.32 12.35 0.81
C ARG A 148 -4.08 13.65 0.06
N ARG A 149 -5.14 14.20 -0.55
CA ARG A 149 -5.11 15.46 -1.31
C ARG A 149 -4.03 15.48 -2.42
N PRO A 150 -4.03 14.49 -3.33
CA PRO A 150 -3.13 14.54 -4.49
C PRO A 150 -3.47 15.71 -5.42
N GLU A 151 -2.49 16.21 -6.16
CA GLU A 151 -2.64 17.27 -7.17
C GLU A 151 -3.26 16.72 -8.48
N VAL A 152 -4.51 16.27 -8.40
CA VAL A 152 -5.21 15.59 -9.51
C VAL A 152 -5.41 16.51 -10.72
N LYS A 153 -5.68 17.80 -10.49
CA LYS A 153 -5.95 18.75 -11.56
C LYS A 153 -4.73 18.89 -12.49
N THR A 154 -3.57 19.18 -11.91
CA THR A 154 -2.31 19.32 -12.63
C THR A 154 -1.92 18.03 -13.34
N TRP A 155 -2.04 16.89 -12.63
CA TRP A 155 -1.79 15.57 -13.22
C TRP A 155 -2.67 15.31 -14.45
N ARG A 156 -3.98 15.58 -14.35
CA ARG A 156 -4.95 15.37 -15.43
C ARG A 156 -4.61 16.24 -16.64
N ASP A 157 -4.35 17.53 -16.43
CA ASP A 157 -4.09 18.47 -17.54
C ASP A 157 -2.88 17.99 -18.37
N ILE A 158 -1.81 17.55 -17.70
CA ILE A 158 -0.63 16.96 -18.37
C ILE A 158 -1.01 15.68 -19.14
N ARG A 159 -1.83 14.78 -18.57
CA ARG A 159 -2.21 13.52 -19.23
C ARG A 159 -3.15 13.71 -20.41
N VAL A 160 -3.98 14.75 -20.38
CA VAL A 160 -4.81 15.16 -21.52
C VAL A 160 -3.92 15.71 -22.63
N GLU A 161 -2.97 16.59 -22.32
CA GLU A 161 -1.99 17.10 -23.30
C GLU A 161 -1.16 15.97 -23.94
N GLN A 162 -0.84 14.93 -23.16
CA GLN A 162 -0.14 13.73 -23.64
C GLN A 162 -1.03 12.75 -24.42
N GLY A 163 -2.33 13.04 -24.57
CA GLY A 163 -3.29 12.17 -25.27
C GLY A 163 -3.61 10.86 -24.53
N GLN A 164 -3.28 10.78 -23.24
CA GLN A 164 -3.51 9.57 -22.43
C GLN A 164 -4.90 9.53 -21.80
N LEU A 165 -5.57 10.69 -21.72
CA LEU A 165 -6.94 10.81 -21.21
C LEU A 165 -7.83 11.52 -22.23
N VAL A 166 -9.05 11.00 -22.40
CA VAL A 166 -10.07 11.56 -23.28
C VAL A 166 -11.30 11.92 -22.46
N PRO A 167 -11.86 13.14 -22.60
CA PRO A 167 -13.11 13.50 -21.95
C PRO A 167 -14.27 12.73 -22.61
N VAL A 168 -15.13 12.14 -21.79
CA VAL A 168 -16.31 11.39 -22.26
C VAL A 168 -17.55 11.77 -21.46
N GLN A 169 -18.71 11.64 -22.08
CA GLN A 169 -20.00 11.82 -21.43
C GLN A 169 -20.67 10.45 -21.26
N ALA A 170 -20.91 10.03 -20.02
CA ALA A 170 -21.64 8.81 -19.71
C ALA A 170 -23.11 9.13 -19.42
N ASP A 171 -24.05 8.45 -20.08
CA ASP A 171 -25.49 8.76 -20.07
C ASP A 171 -26.07 9.09 -18.69
N ARG A 172 -25.70 8.30 -17.66
CA ARG A 172 -26.21 8.45 -16.28
C ARG A 172 -25.20 9.03 -15.30
N LEU A 173 -23.92 9.03 -15.66
CA LEU A 173 -22.82 9.41 -14.77
C LEU A 173 -22.22 10.78 -15.14
N GLY A 174 -22.65 11.40 -16.24
CA GLY A 174 -22.21 12.72 -16.67
C GLY A 174 -20.77 12.71 -17.20
N ALA A 175 -20.09 13.85 -17.05
CA ALA A 175 -18.72 14.04 -17.51
C ALA A 175 -17.73 13.15 -16.75
N MET A 176 -16.90 12.44 -17.51
CA MET A 176 -15.90 11.49 -17.02
C MET A 176 -14.65 11.53 -17.90
N TRP A 177 -13.60 10.85 -17.46
CA TRP A 177 -12.36 10.64 -18.20
C TRP A 177 -12.21 9.18 -18.57
N LEU A 178 -11.81 8.91 -19.81
CA LEU A 178 -11.47 7.59 -20.33
C LEU A 178 -9.95 7.51 -20.54
N HIS A 179 -9.32 6.45 -20.03
CA HIS A 179 -7.92 6.15 -20.28
C HIS A 179 -7.73 5.62 -21.71
N ALA A 180 -6.70 6.11 -22.42
CA ALA A 180 -6.48 5.80 -23.83
C ALA A 180 -6.29 4.30 -24.11
N ASP A 181 -5.76 3.51 -23.16
CA ASP A 181 -5.64 2.05 -23.27
C ASP A 181 -6.98 1.32 -23.53
N LEU A 182 -8.12 1.95 -23.20
CA LEU A 182 -9.45 1.38 -23.44
C LEU A 182 -10.11 1.89 -24.73
N LEU A 183 -9.46 2.81 -25.45
CA LEU A 183 -9.93 3.14 -26.79
C LEU A 183 -9.73 1.90 -27.66
N PRO A 184 -10.75 1.50 -28.45
CA PRO A 184 -10.54 0.51 -29.49
C PRO A 184 -9.34 0.97 -30.32
N ALA A 185 -8.36 0.10 -30.54
CA ALA A 185 -7.35 0.35 -31.55
C ALA A 185 -8.12 0.64 -32.83
N THR A 186 -8.11 1.88 -33.29
CA THR A 186 -8.81 2.28 -34.50
C THR A 186 -8.14 1.54 -35.65
N GLY A 187 -8.70 0.38 -35.98
CA GLY A 187 -8.41 -0.34 -37.20
C GLY A 187 -8.77 0.58 -38.34
N ALA A 188 -7.76 1.02 -39.07
CA ALA A 188 -7.92 1.65 -40.36
C ALA A 188 -8.76 0.75 -41.27
N GLY A 189 -9.76 1.35 -41.93
CA GLY A 189 -10.39 0.81 -43.14
C GLY A 189 -11.69 0.04 -42.94
N ALA A 190 -12.80 0.76 -43.06
CA ALA A 190 -14.02 0.28 -43.73
C ALA A 190 -14.88 1.48 -44.15
N GLU A 191 -14.37 2.29 -45.08
CA GLU A 191 -15.22 2.96 -46.07
C GLU A 191 -15.16 2.13 -47.35
N GLN A 192 -16.25 1.43 -47.65
CA GLN A 192 -16.87 1.26 -48.98
C GLN A 192 -18.11 0.39 -48.85
#